data_AF-A0A494YUP2-F1
#
_entry.id   AF-A0A494YUP2-F1
#
_cell.length_a   1.000
_cell.length_b   1.000
_cell.length_c   1.000
_cell.angle_alpha   90.00
_cell.angle_beta   90.00
_cell.angle_gamma   90.00
#
_symmetry.space_group_name_H-M   'P 1'
#
loop_
_entity.id
_entity.type
_entity.pdbx_description
1 polymer ?
#
loop_
_entity_poly.entity_id
_entity_poly.type
_entity_poly.pdbx_seq_one_letter_code
_entity_poly.pdbx_strand_id
1 'polypeptide(L)'
;MLESKGGIMVRKHSFIFIDVEATLIRGKQYIIEIGAVKWLPNGDQQFFSQLIQPYKFKKLNSHIQKLTGIKTEQLLCAKSFQTVIQDFIKWCSDDSILVTFGEFDRKVLEDELNRNHIDASFLYPIIDFQQKYMIENQIKEQPSLAGLMEKLQIEMETQHRALADAISLFEIFKATNGETIIEKQQTNEFSMVFSELQQLDETFDLNITYISGKVSSLNLQVDEIKILNKQLDFDIYEEEKTDEQGETQVLQKIMINPNEEVKLFLTNIIEDIKNRVLITRSGLKSLSKINRLHHCTFPKTEVMTLQYLLKDNEDINEFTFRNLSTQSIERKLYQLIRKHEKRIIQEFEKRNLFTKEPVKIS
;
A
#
# COMPACT_ATOMS: atom_id res chain seq x y z
N MET A 1 -17.20 27.59 38.77
CA MET A 1 -16.33 26.42 38.95
C MET A 1 -17.11 25.20 38.49
N LEU A 2 -16.88 24.78 37.26
CA LEU A 2 -17.40 23.52 36.71
C LEU A 2 -16.14 22.72 36.36
N GLU A 3 -15.87 21.70 37.15
CA GLU A 3 -14.76 20.79 36.93
C GLU A 3 -15.00 20.00 35.64
N SER A 4 -14.12 20.22 34.68
CA SER A 4 -13.97 19.38 33.49
C SER A 4 -13.45 18.01 33.93
N LYS A 5 -14.33 17.02 34.04
CA LYS A 5 -13.92 15.61 34.01
C LYS A 5 -13.61 15.25 32.56
N GLY A 6 -12.44 15.68 32.09
CA GLY A 6 -11.80 15.12 30.91
C GLY A 6 -11.42 13.68 31.21
N GLY A 7 -12.27 12.74 30.81
CA GLY A 7 -11.88 11.34 30.78
C GLY A 7 -10.71 11.20 29.81
N ILE A 8 -9.54 10.83 30.32
CA ILE A 8 -8.39 10.46 29.50
C ILE A 8 -8.85 9.28 28.65
N MET A 9 -8.91 9.49 27.33
CA MET A 9 -9.12 8.39 26.39
C MET A 9 -7.89 7.49 26.47
N VAL A 10 -7.99 6.41 27.25
CA VAL A 10 -6.90 5.44 27.40
C VAL A 10 -6.85 4.64 26.10
N ARG A 11 -5.83 4.87 25.28
CA ARG A 11 -5.59 4.03 24.09
C ARG A 11 -5.37 2.59 24.51
N LYS A 12 -5.82 1.63 23.69
CA LYS A 12 -5.70 0.21 24.01
C LYS A 12 -4.31 -0.36 23.70
N HIS A 13 -3.62 0.17 22.69
CA HIS A 13 -2.33 -0.33 22.21
C HIS A 13 -1.29 0.79 22.15
N SER A 14 -0.01 0.42 22.10
CA SER A 14 1.06 1.37 21.78
C SER A 14 1.17 1.56 20.27
N PHE A 15 1.50 2.77 19.80
CA PHE A 15 1.90 3.00 18.41
C PHE A 15 3.41 3.21 18.35
N ILE A 16 4.08 2.62 17.37
CA ILE A 16 5.50 2.83 17.10
C ILE A 16 5.64 3.46 15.72
N PHE A 17 5.95 4.75 15.69
CA PHE A 17 6.29 5.47 14.46
C PHE A 17 7.75 5.18 14.15
N ILE A 18 8.04 4.66 12.96
CA ILE A 18 9.38 4.25 12.57
C ILE A 18 9.72 4.81 11.19
N ASP A 19 10.97 5.24 11.07
CA ASP A 19 11.62 5.62 9.82
C ASP A 19 13.01 4.95 9.77
N VAL A 20 13.50 4.67 8.55
CA VAL A 20 14.84 4.12 8.36
C VAL A 20 15.60 4.87 7.27
N GLU A 21 16.84 5.22 7.57
CA GLU A 21 17.76 5.67 6.53
C GLU A 21 18.45 4.46 5.92
N ALA A 22 18.57 4.45 4.59
CA ALA A 22 19.16 3.36 3.85
C ALA A 22 20.17 3.84 2.79
N THR A 23 21.13 2.97 2.48
CA THR A 23 22.09 3.19 1.40
C THR A 23 22.12 2.00 0.44
N LEU A 24 22.24 2.29 -0.86
CA LEU A 24 22.37 1.27 -1.88
C LEU A 24 23.81 0.72 -1.92
N ILE A 25 23.98 -0.58 -1.68
CA ILE A 25 25.26 -1.29 -1.78
C ILE A 25 25.06 -2.47 -2.72
N ARG A 26 25.73 -2.44 -3.88
CA ARG A 26 25.68 -3.50 -4.91
C ARG A 26 24.24 -3.88 -5.31
N GLY A 27 23.41 -2.86 -5.54
CA GLY A 27 22.02 -3.05 -5.98
C GLY A 27 21.04 -3.47 -4.87
N LYS A 28 21.46 -3.50 -3.61
CA LYS A 28 20.59 -3.80 -2.46
C LYS A 28 20.59 -2.65 -1.46
N GLN A 29 19.44 -2.31 -0.91
CA GLN A 29 19.33 -1.30 0.15
C GLN A 29 19.80 -1.89 1.47
N TYR A 30 20.68 -1.20 2.19
CA TYR A 30 21.10 -1.53 3.54
C TYR A 30 20.74 -0.43 4.51
N ILE A 31 20.16 -0.79 5.66
CA ILE A 31 19.80 0.17 6.70
C ILE A 31 21.07 0.73 7.37
N ILE A 32 21.14 2.05 7.51
CA ILE A 32 22.23 2.80 8.16
C ILE A 32 21.76 3.55 9.41
N GLU A 33 20.46 3.76 9.59
CA GLU A 33 19.88 4.32 10.81
C GLU A 33 18.47 3.75 11.01
N ILE A 34 18.10 3.48 12.27
CA ILE A 34 16.71 3.27 12.67
C ILE A 34 16.36 4.37 13.67
N GLY A 35 15.25 5.06 13.41
CA GLY A 35 14.65 6.03 14.32
C GLY A 35 13.20 5.67 14.59
N ALA A 36 12.79 5.71 15.85
CA ALA A 36 11.42 5.41 16.21
C ALA A 36 10.94 6.16 17.46
N VAL A 37 9.64 6.46 17.48
CA VAL A 37 8.92 6.99 18.63
C VAL A 37 7.81 6.02 19.00
N LYS A 38 7.81 5.55 20.24
CA LYS A 38 6.74 4.71 20.80
C LYS A 38 5.84 5.56 21.66
N TRP A 39 4.56 5.59 21.31
CA TRP A 39 3.52 6.31 22.03
C TRP A 39 2.67 5.32 22.83
N LEU A 40 2.81 5.37 24.15
CA LEU A 40 2.20 4.43 25.08
C LEU A 40 0.72 4.76 25.35
N PRO A 41 -0.09 3.80 25.82
CA PRO A 41 -1.47 4.00 26.24
C PRO A 41 -1.73 5.18 27.18
N ASN A 42 -0.80 5.45 28.08
CA ASN A 42 -0.89 6.51 29.08
C ASN A 42 -0.50 7.91 28.57
N GLY A 43 -0.05 8.02 27.30
CA GLY A 43 0.41 9.28 26.72
C GLY A 43 1.93 9.43 26.64
N ASP A 44 2.69 8.63 27.38
CA ASP A 44 4.15 8.72 27.45
C ASP A 44 4.80 8.34 26.13
N GLN A 45 5.98 8.91 25.90
CA GLN A 45 6.78 8.69 24.70
C GLN A 45 8.10 8.02 25.08
N GLN A 46 8.49 7.02 24.30
CA GLN A 46 9.83 6.42 24.35
C GLN A 46 10.48 6.58 22.98
N PHE A 47 11.80 6.74 22.95
CA PHE A 47 12.54 7.00 21.73
C PHE A 47 13.58 5.90 21.51
N PHE A 48 13.76 5.49 20.25
CA PHE A 48 14.82 4.61 19.82
C PHE A 48 15.56 5.26 18.64
N SER A 49 16.88 5.41 18.74
CA SER A 49 17.71 5.89 17.64
C SER A 49 19.05 5.17 17.69
N GLN A 50 19.39 4.50 16.59
CA GLN A 50 20.65 3.79 16.45
C GLN A 50 21.16 3.91 15.01
N LEU A 51 22.44 4.28 14.87
CA LEU A 51 23.18 4.10 13.62
C LEU A 51 23.55 2.63 13.46
N ILE A 52 23.63 2.18 12.21
CA ILE A 52 23.91 0.80 11.84
C ILE A 52 25.09 0.77 10.86
N GLN A 53 26.07 -0.09 11.13
CA GLN A 53 27.14 -0.38 10.19
C GLN A 53 26.66 -1.43 9.17
N PRO A 54 26.53 -1.07 7.87
CA PRO A 54 26.17 -2.06 6.86
C PRO A 54 27.29 -3.09 6.65
N TYR A 55 26.91 -4.29 6.21
CA TYR A 55 27.87 -5.35 5.96
C TYR A 55 28.88 -4.98 4.85
N LYS A 56 30.18 -5.15 5.12
CA LYS A 56 31.30 -4.79 4.21
C LYS A 56 31.29 -3.32 3.76
N PHE A 57 30.74 -2.43 4.59
CA PHE A 57 30.70 -0.99 4.33
C PHE A 57 32.10 -0.36 4.46
N LYS A 58 32.43 0.54 3.53
CA LYS A 58 33.70 1.30 3.55
C LYS A 58 33.49 2.81 3.55
N LYS A 59 32.48 3.29 2.81
CA LYS A 59 32.22 4.72 2.63
C LYS A 59 30.76 4.97 2.26
N LEU A 60 30.17 6.00 2.85
CA LEU A 60 28.83 6.47 2.51
C LEU A 60 28.89 7.32 1.23
N ASN A 61 27.86 7.21 0.38
CA ASN A 61 27.73 8.07 -0.79
C ASN A 61 27.55 9.54 -0.35
N SER A 62 28.24 10.48 -0.99
CA SER A 62 28.21 11.90 -0.64
C SER A 62 26.80 12.52 -0.73
N HIS A 63 25.94 12.02 -1.63
CA HIS A 63 24.55 12.44 -1.72
C HIS A 63 23.78 12.07 -0.45
N ILE A 64 23.89 10.82 0.02
CA ILE A 64 23.26 10.35 1.25
C ILE A 64 23.85 11.07 2.48
N GLN A 65 25.16 11.34 2.49
CA GLN A 65 25.78 12.14 3.55
C GLN A 65 25.22 13.56 3.63
N LYS A 66 24.98 14.21 2.48
CA LYS A 66 24.39 15.55 2.43
C LYS A 66 22.93 15.54 2.84
N LEU A 67 22.18 14.53 2.40
CA LEU A 67 20.77 14.36 2.71
C LEU A 67 20.56 14.13 4.22
N THR A 68 21.28 13.17 4.78
CA THR A 68 21.08 12.69 6.16
C THR A 68 21.95 13.39 7.20
N GLY A 69 23.08 13.98 6.79
CA GLY A 69 24.10 14.46 7.71
C GLY A 69 24.99 13.38 8.33
N ILE A 70 24.70 12.09 8.09
CA ILE A 70 25.46 10.99 8.68
C ILE A 70 26.85 10.93 8.04
N LYS A 71 27.89 10.87 8.88
CA LYS A 71 29.28 10.75 8.43
C LYS A 71 29.69 9.30 8.30
N THR A 72 30.62 9.02 7.38
CA THR A 72 31.11 7.65 7.15
C THR A 72 31.73 7.06 8.42
N GLU A 73 32.46 7.90 9.16
CA GLU A 73 33.18 7.52 10.38
C GLU A 73 32.21 7.08 11.48
N GLN A 74 31.03 7.71 11.56
CA GLN A 74 29.99 7.32 12.52
C GLN A 74 29.45 5.92 12.21
N LEU A 75 29.23 5.61 10.93
CA LEU A 75 28.77 4.29 10.51
C LEU A 75 29.85 3.21 10.67
N LEU A 76 31.13 3.54 10.50
CA LEU A 76 32.23 2.58 10.70
C LEU A 76 32.39 2.16 12.16
N CYS A 77 31.97 3.00 13.11
CA CYS A 77 31.99 2.72 14.54
C CYS A 77 30.63 2.24 15.08
N ALA A 78 29.60 2.18 14.25
CA ALA A 78 28.26 1.77 14.64
C ALA A 78 28.16 0.25 14.86
N LYS A 79 27.12 -0.17 15.59
CA LYS A 79 26.81 -1.60 15.78
C LYS A 79 26.34 -2.23 14.46
N SER A 80 26.47 -3.55 14.35
CA SER A 80 25.91 -4.30 13.21
C SER A 80 24.38 -4.29 13.23
N PHE A 81 23.77 -4.49 12.05
CA PHE A 81 22.31 -4.60 11.92
C PHE A 81 21.71 -5.63 12.89
N GLN A 82 22.32 -6.82 12.97
CA GLN A 82 21.86 -7.90 13.85
C GLN A 82 21.81 -7.49 15.33
N THR A 83 22.76 -6.68 15.79
CA THR A 83 22.77 -6.21 17.18
C THR A 83 21.67 -5.19 17.40
N VAL A 84 21.57 -4.19 16.52
CA VAL A 84 20.60 -3.11 16.65
C VAL A 84 19.18 -3.61 16.51
N ILE A 85 18.91 -4.53 15.58
CA ILE A 85 17.56 -5.05 15.39
C ILE A 85 17.10 -5.93 16.57
N GLN A 86 18.01 -6.66 17.23
CA GLN A 86 17.67 -7.38 18.47
C GLN A 86 17.34 -6.41 19.62
N ASP A 87 18.09 -5.32 19.74
CA ASP A 87 17.79 -4.25 20.70
C ASP A 87 16.42 -3.62 20.39
N PHE A 88 16.12 -3.39 19.10
CA PHE A 88 14.85 -2.83 18.64
C PHE A 88 13.66 -3.78 18.89
N ILE A 89 13.78 -5.06 18.56
CA ILE A 89 12.73 -6.08 18.82
C ILE A 89 12.37 -6.11 20.31
N LYS A 90 13.38 -6.09 21.20
CA LYS A 90 13.14 -6.05 22.66
C LYS A 90 12.43 -4.77 23.09
N TRP A 91 12.71 -3.65 22.43
CA TRP A 91 12.12 -2.35 22.72
C TRP A 91 10.67 -2.23 22.25
N CYS A 92 10.29 -2.89 21.14
CA CYS A 92 8.93 -2.85 20.60
C CYS A 92 7.85 -3.36 21.56
N SER A 93 8.14 -4.37 22.40
CA SER A 93 7.19 -5.12 23.25
C SER A 93 6.01 -5.76 22.50
N ASP A 94 5.35 -6.75 23.10
CA ASP A 94 4.42 -7.66 22.40
C ASP A 94 3.02 -7.10 22.05
N ASP A 95 2.76 -5.80 22.20
CA ASP A 95 1.44 -5.19 21.88
C ASP A 95 1.58 -3.76 21.33
N SER A 96 2.27 -3.64 20.19
CA SER A 96 2.50 -2.38 19.49
C SER A 96 2.08 -2.48 18.02
N ILE A 97 1.52 -1.39 17.49
CA ILE A 97 1.23 -1.23 16.07
C ILE A 97 2.32 -0.35 15.47
N LEU A 98 3.05 -0.85 14.48
CA LEU A 98 4.06 -0.06 13.76
C LEU A 98 3.38 0.85 12.73
N VAL A 99 3.95 2.04 12.53
CA VAL A 99 3.43 3.05 11.62
C VAL A 99 4.60 3.65 10.82
N THR A 100 4.49 3.64 9.50
CA THR A 100 5.45 4.23 8.57
C THR A 100 4.79 5.34 7.74
N PHE A 101 5.59 6.15 7.05
CA PHE A 101 5.11 7.14 6.09
C PHE A 101 5.46 6.71 4.66
N GLY A 102 4.67 5.79 4.11
CA GLY A 102 4.94 5.11 2.85
C GLY A 102 5.41 3.67 3.03
N GLU A 103 5.52 2.94 1.91
CA GLU A 103 5.91 1.53 1.91
C GLU A 103 7.43 1.28 1.93
N PHE A 104 8.25 2.32 1.75
CA PHE A 104 9.69 2.15 1.57
C PHE A 104 10.34 1.51 2.80
N ASP A 105 10.10 2.06 3.98
CA ASP A 105 10.72 1.60 5.23
C ASP A 105 10.36 0.15 5.53
N ARG A 106 9.07 -0.19 5.38
CA ARG A 106 8.57 -1.56 5.51
C ARG A 106 9.30 -2.52 4.58
N LYS A 107 9.45 -2.18 3.29
CA LYS A 107 10.14 -3.04 2.31
C LYS A 107 11.62 -3.21 2.66
N VAL A 108 12.30 -2.13 3.04
CA VAL A 108 13.72 -2.18 3.41
C VAL A 108 13.93 -3.02 4.69
N LEU A 109 13.05 -2.87 5.68
CA LEU A 109 13.05 -3.68 6.91
C LEU A 109 12.81 -5.16 6.59
N GLU A 110 11.74 -5.49 5.86
CA GLU A 110 11.42 -6.87 5.44
C GLU A 110 12.61 -7.52 4.69
N ASP A 111 13.23 -6.78 3.75
CA ASP A 111 14.36 -7.26 2.97
C ASP A 111 15.63 -7.47 3.82
N GLU A 112 15.94 -6.56 4.74
CA GLU A 112 17.11 -6.67 5.62
C GLU A 112 16.94 -7.80 6.64
N LEU A 113 15.73 -7.97 7.20
CA LEU A 113 15.40 -9.09 8.10
C LEU A 113 15.53 -10.43 7.38
N ASN A 114 14.97 -10.54 6.16
CA ASN A 114 15.07 -11.75 5.35
C ASN A 114 16.53 -12.10 5.01
N ARG A 115 17.36 -11.10 4.65
CA ARG A 115 18.80 -11.30 4.40
C ARG A 115 19.57 -11.79 5.62
N ASN A 116 19.12 -11.43 6.83
CA ASN A 116 19.74 -11.81 8.08
C ASN A 116 19.07 -13.04 8.73
N HIS A 117 18.10 -13.67 8.06
CA HIS A 117 17.34 -14.81 8.57
C HIS A 117 16.64 -14.54 9.91
N ILE A 118 16.11 -13.33 10.08
CA ILE A 118 15.38 -12.90 11.27
C ILE A 118 13.88 -12.94 10.96
N ASP A 119 13.09 -13.48 11.89
CA ASP A 119 11.63 -13.48 11.77
C ASP A 119 11.08 -12.05 11.75
N ALA A 120 10.24 -11.76 10.77
CA ALA A 120 9.64 -10.45 10.56
C ALA A 120 8.28 -10.29 11.26
N SER A 121 7.81 -11.31 11.98
CA SER A 121 6.51 -11.30 12.68
C SER A 121 6.33 -10.08 13.59
N PHE A 122 7.39 -9.65 14.29
CA PHE A 122 7.36 -8.49 15.20
C PHE A 122 7.05 -7.15 14.51
N LEU A 123 7.23 -7.06 13.18
CA LEU A 123 6.86 -5.85 12.44
C LEU A 123 5.36 -5.65 12.39
N TYR A 124 4.58 -6.73 12.53
CA TYR A 124 3.16 -6.71 12.22
C TYR A 124 2.30 -6.65 13.50
N PRO A 125 1.22 -5.86 13.49
CA PRO A 125 0.73 -5.06 12.36
C PRO A 125 1.58 -3.81 12.07
N ILE A 126 1.75 -3.50 10.78
CA ILE A 126 2.40 -2.29 10.28
C ILE A 126 1.46 -1.52 9.35
N ILE A 127 1.36 -0.21 9.57
CA ILE A 127 0.43 0.66 8.85
C ILE A 127 1.22 1.71 8.07
N ASP A 128 0.98 1.78 6.76
CA ASP A 128 1.39 2.93 5.95
C ASP A 128 0.41 4.08 6.18
N PHE A 129 0.78 5.03 7.04
CA PHE A 129 -0.10 6.13 7.38
C PHE A 129 -0.25 7.15 6.24
N GLN A 130 0.75 7.27 5.36
CA GLN A 130 0.63 8.12 4.16
C GLN A 130 -0.53 7.62 3.30
N GLN A 131 -0.61 6.30 3.08
CA GLN A 131 -1.72 5.68 2.35
C GLN A 131 -3.06 5.94 3.04
N LYS A 132 -3.15 5.72 4.37
CA LYS A 132 -4.38 5.96 5.15
C LYS A 132 -4.84 7.40 5.05
N TYR A 133 -3.94 8.35 5.20
CA TYR A 133 -4.24 9.78 5.07
C TYR A 133 -4.73 10.15 3.66
N MET A 134 -4.11 9.59 2.61
CA MET A 134 -4.55 9.81 1.23
C MET A 134 -5.95 9.25 0.95
N ILE A 135 -6.30 8.09 1.53
CA ILE A 135 -7.64 7.49 1.39
C ILE A 135 -8.69 8.39 2.06
N GLU A 136 -8.47 8.80 3.31
CA GLU A 136 -9.41 9.66 4.05
C GLU A 136 -9.68 10.98 3.30
N ASN A 137 -8.64 11.57 2.72
CA ASN A 137 -8.72 12.88 2.07
C ASN A 137 -8.90 12.80 0.53
N GLN A 138 -9.06 11.60 -0.03
CA GLN A 138 -9.15 11.35 -1.48
C GLN A 138 -8.03 12.03 -2.30
N ILE A 139 -6.81 12.03 -1.77
CA ILE A 139 -5.63 12.66 -2.40
C ILE A 139 -5.05 11.71 -3.45
N LYS A 140 -4.82 12.22 -4.66
CA LYS A 140 -4.24 11.47 -5.78
C LYS A 140 -2.72 11.43 -5.75
N GLU A 141 -2.10 12.58 -5.50
CA GLU A 141 -0.64 12.75 -5.46
C GLU A 141 -0.09 12.46 -4.07
N GLN A 142 0.98 11.68 -3.98
CA GLN A 142 1.56 11.32 -2.69
C GLN A 142 2.17 12.56 -2.03
N PRO A 143 1.70 12.98 -0.84
CA PRO A 143 2.31 14.08 -0.12
C PRO A 143 3.65 13.63 0.46
N SER A 144 4.67 14.49 0.39
CA SER A 144 5.87 14.27 1.20
C SER A 144 5.57 14.51 2.68
N LEU A 145 6.38 13.92 3.57
CA LEU A 145 6.28 14.16 5.00
C LEU A 145 6.39 15.66 5.29
N ALA A 146 7.37 16.31 4.64
CA ALA A 146 7.61 17.72 4.77
C ALA A 146 6.45 18.61 4.29
N GLY A 147 5.86 18.27 3.13
CA GLY A 147 4.72 19.02 2.61
C GLY A 147 3.48 18.87 3.50
N LEU A 148 3.34 17.75 4.21
CA LEU A 148 2.24 17.56 5.15
C LEU A 148 2.45 18.31 6.46
N MET A 149 3.67 18.34 7.00
CA MET A 149 4.03 19.17 8.17
C MET A 149 3.77 20.66 7.91
N GLU A 150 4.22 21.16 6.75
CA GLU A 150 3.99 22.55 6.32
C GLU A 150 2.49 22.87 6.24
N LYS A 151 1.71 22.00 5.58
CA LYS A 151 0.25 22.14 5.48
C LYS A 151 -0.44 22.19 6.85
N LEU A 152 0.08 21.44 7.82
CA LEU A 152 -0.45 21.36 9.19
C LEU A 152 0.16 22.42 10.13
N GLN A 153 1.05 23.29 9.64
CA GLN A 153 1.75 24.32 10.43
C GLN A 153 2.54 23.74 11.61
N ILE A 154 3.16 22.57 11.40
CA ILE A 154 4.01 21.91 12.40
C ILE A 154 5.47 22.22 12.05
N GLU A 155 6.25 22.67 13.03
CA GLU A 155 7.67 22.97 12.85
C GLU A 155 8.45 21.70 12.47
N MET A 156 9.39 21.83 11.54
CA MET A 156 10.21 20.74 11.05
C MET A 156 11.68 20.92 11.38
N GLU A 157 12.35 19.83 11.75
CA GLU A 157 13.80 19.75 11.61
C GLU A 157 14.16 19.63 10.12
N THR A 158 15.23 20.32 9.70
CA THR A 158 15.60 20.44 8.28
C THR A 158 16.48 19.30 7.76
N GLN A 159 16.99 18.44 8.64
CA GLN A 159 17.92 17.38 8.29
C GLN A 159 17.21 16.02 8.36
N HIS A 160 17.31 15.21 7.29
CA HIS A 160 16.74 13.86 7.24
C HIS A 160 17.45 12.94 8.23
N ARG A 161 16.87 12.79 9.40
CA ARG A 161 17.32 11.84 10.42
C ARG A 161 16.14 10.98 10.75
N ALA A 162 16.36 9.67 10.79
CA ALA A 162 15.27 8.73 11.01
C ALA A 162 14.45 9.05 12.27
N LEU A 163 15.09 9.50 13.36
CA LEU A 163 14.34 9.86 14.58
C LEU A 163 13.49 11.13 14.38
N ALA A 164 14.02 12.13 13.67
CA ALA A 164 13.29 13.38 13.41
C ALA A 164 12.10 13.14 12.47
N ASP A 165 12.27 12.29 11.46
CA ASP A 165 11.20 11.89 10.53
C ASP A 165 10.14 11.03 11.25
N ALA A 166 10.54 10.12 12.15
CA ALA A 166 9.61 9.38 13.02
C ALA A 166 8.81 10.31 13.98
N ILE A 167 9.45 11.33 14.56
CA ILE A 167 8.77 12.36 15.38
C ILE A 167 7.79 13.18 14.52
N SER A 168 8.19 13.57 13.31
CA SER A 168 7.32 14.31 12.39
C SER A 168 6.08 13.50 12.03
N LEU A 169 6.26 12.21 11.71
CA LEU A 169 5.14 11.30 11.48
C LEU A 169 4.21 11.19 12.70
N PHE A 170 4.77 11.08 13.89
CA PHE A 170 4.00 11.07 15.13
C PHE A 170 3.17 12.35 15.34
N GLU A 171 3.74 13.53 15.09
CA GLU A 171 3.02 14.80 15.24
C GLU A 171 1.92 14.97 14.18
N ILE A 172 2.17 14.56 12.92
CA ILE A 172 1.11 14.48 11.89
C ILE A 172 0.00 13.55 12.36
N PHE A 173 0.34 12.36 12.85
CA PHE A 173 -0.61 11.36 13.30
C PHE A 173 -1.50 11.92 14.42
N LYS A 174 -0.91 12.60 15.41
CA LYS A 174 -1.66 13.30 16.46
C LYS A 174 -2.56 14.41 15.90
N ALA A 175 -2.02 15.30 15.08
CA ALA A 175 -2.73 16.46 14.55
C ALA A 175 -3.92 16.07 13.66
N THR A 176 -3.87 14.90 13.03
CA THR A 176 -4.90 14.39 12.10
C THR A 176 -5.86 13.38 12.73
N ASN A 177 -5.75 13.11 14.04
CA ASN A 177 -6.48 12.03 14.72
C ASN A 177 -6.30 10.67 14.01
N GLY A 178 -5.04 10.31 13.76
CA GLY A 178 -4.66 9.16 12.94
C GLY A 178 -5.27 7.82 13.39
N GLU A 179 -5.54 7.65 14.68
CA GLU A 179 -6.26 6.48 15.21
C GLU A 179 -7.65 6.35 14.58
N THR A 180 -8.42 7.45 14.58
CA THR A 180 -9.76 7.49 13.96
C THR A 180 -9.69 7.24 12.46
N ILE A 181 -8.65 7.76 11.78
CA ILE A 181 -8.43 7.51 10.35
C ILE A 181 -8.22 6.02 10.09
N ILE A 182 -7.40 5.35 10.90
CA ILE A 182 -7.16 3.91 10.80
C ILE A 182 -8.45 3.14 11.07
N GLU A 183 -9.15 3.43 12.16
CA GLU A 183 -10.37 2.73 12.59
C GLU A 183 -11.49 2.81 11.54
N LYS A 184 -11.72 3.99 10.94
CA LYS A 184 -12.70 4.17 9.86
C LYS A 184 -12.42 3.31 8.62
N GLN A 185 -11.16 2.97 8.39
CA GLN A 185 -10.72 2.20 7.22
C GLN A 185 -10.59 0.70 7.51
N GLN A 186 -10.89 0.26 8.74
CA GLN A 186 -11.02 -1.16 9.03
C GLN A 186 -12.30 -1.71 8.39
N THR A 187 -12.21 -2.89 7.78
CA THR A 187 -13.30 -3.56 7.09
C THR A 187 -13.07 -5.06 7.07
N ASN A 188 -14.15 -5.82 7.14
CA ASN A 188 -14.15 -7.26 6.91
C ASN A 188 -14.61 -7.60 5.49
N GLU A 189 -14.63 -6.60 4.60
CA GLU A 189 -15.11 -6.76 3.23
C GLU A 189 -13.98 -6.58 2.24
N PHE A 190 -14.00 -7.42 1.20
CA PHE A 190 -13.07 -7.32 0.09
C PHE A 190 -13.84 -7.31 -1.23
N SER A 191 -13.19 -6.78 -2.25
CA SER A 191 -13.60 -6.95 -3.63
C SER A 191 -12.41 -7.35 -4.49
N MET A 192 -12.66 -8.06 -5.58
CA MET A 192 -11.66 -8.30 -6.62
C MET A 192 -12.17 -7.74 -7.95
N VAL A 193 -11.28 -7.10 -8.70
CA VAL A 193 -11.58 -6.64 -10.06
C VAL A 193 -10.49 -7.13 -11.01
N PHE A 194 -10.92 -7.81 -12.06
CA PHE A 194 -10.08 -8.27 -13.17
C PHE A 194 -10.62 -7.72 -14.48
N SER A 195 -9.73 -7.35 -15.39
CA SER A 195 -10.12 -6.85 -16.70
C SER A 195 -9.14 -7.34 -17.77
N GLU A 196 -9.67 -7.79 -18.89
CA GLU A 196 -8.90 -8.22 -20.04
C GLU A 196 -9.47 -7.56 -21.28
N LEU A 197 -8.59 -6.96 -22.09
CA LEU A 197 -8.94 -6.30 -23.34
C LEU A 197 -8.07 -6.90 -24.44
N GLN A 198 -8.70 -7.49 -25.44
CA GLN A 198 -8.03 -8.12 -26.58
C GLN A 198 -8.53 -7.50 -27.88
N GLN A 199 -7.61 -7.15 -28.77
CA GLN A 199 -7.96 -6.73 -30.11
C GLN A 199 -8.34 -7.95 -30.95
N LEU A 200 -9.48 -7.86 -31.64
CA LEU A 200 -9.92 -8.76 -32.71
C LEU A 200 -9.82 -8.02 -34.06
N ASP A 201 -10.23 -8.68 -35.14
CA ASP A 201 -10.15 -8.11 -36.49
C ASP A 201 -11.00 -6.84 -36.64
N GLU A 202 -12.23 -6.84 -36.12
CA GLU A 202 -13.20 -5.74 -36.29
C GLU A 202 -13.58 -5.04 -34.97
N THR A 203 -13.25 -5.63 -33.82
CA THR A 203 -13.65 -5.11 -32.49
C THR A 203 -12.56 -5.33 -31.44
N PHE A 204 -12.76 -4.80 -30.24
CA PHE A 204 -12.03 -5.20 -29.05
C PHE A 204 -12.93 -6.03 -28.13
N ASP A 205 -12.50 -7.24 -27.78
CA ASP A 205 -13.17 -8.05 -26.78
C ASP A 205 -12.73 -7.61 -25.37
N LEU A 206 -13.70 -7.19 -24.57
CA LEU A 206 -13.54 -6.72 -23.20
C LEU A 206 -14.25 -7.68 -22.24
N ASN A 207 -13.47 -8.29 -21.35
CA ASN A 207 -13.97 -8.98 -20.16
C ASN A 207 -13.69 -8.13 -18.92
N ILE A 208 -14.70 -7.93 -18.07
CA ILE A 208 -14.53 -7.39 -16.72
C ILE A 208 -15.19 -8.35 -15.75
N THR A 209 -14.42 -8.83 -14.78
CA THR A 209 -14.93 -9.68 -13.70
C THR A 209 -14.78 -8.98 -12.36
N TYR A 210 -15.89 -8.89 -11.64
CA TYR A 210 -15.98 -8.31 -10.31
C TYR A 210 -16.43 -9.36 -9.31
N ILE A 211 -15.76 -9.41 -8.16
CA ILE A 211 -16.13 -10.25 -7.03
C ILE A 211 -16.27 -9.35 -5.81
N SER A 212 -17.26 -9.60 -4.98
CA SER A 212 -17.36 -9.02 -3.65
C SER A 212 -17.58 -10.11 -2.61
N GLY A 213 -17.13 -9.85 -1.38
CA GLY A 213 -17.26 -10.82 -0.31
C GLY A 213 -16.75 -10.32 1.02
N LYS A 214 -16.66 -11.25 1.97
CA LYS A 214 -16.23 -11.02 3.34
C LYS A 214 -15.02 -11.86 3.68
N VAL A 215 -14.20 -11.34 4.58
CA VAL A 215 -13.03 -12.00 5.11
C VAL A 215 -13.07 -11.94 6.63
N SER A 216 -12.69 -13.04 7.26
CA SER A 216 -12.48 -13.18 8.69
C SER A 216 -11.07 -13.71 8.95
N SER A 217 -10.69 -13.83 10.22
CA SER A 217 -9.43 -14.48 10.59
C SER A 217 -9.38 -15.97 10.26
N LEU A 218 -10.51 -16.59 9.94
CA LEU A 218 -10.62 -18.04 9.71
C LEU A 218 -10.86 -18.40 8.25
N ASN A 219 -11.61 -17.57 7.53
CA ASN A 219 -12.04 -17.88 6.17
C ASN A 219 -12.39 -16.62 5.36
N LEU A 220 -12.57 -16.84 4.06
CA LEU A 220 -13.04 -15.88 3.08
C LEU A 220 -14.31 -16.43 2.41
N GLN A 221 -15.36 -15.63 2.41
CA GLN A 221 -16.65 -15.92 1.78
C GLN A 221 -16.85 -15.00 0.58
N VAL A 222 -17.16 -15.57 -0.58
CA VAL A 222 -17.61 -14.81 -1.75
C VAL A 222 -19.12 -14.64 -1.65
N ASP A 223 -19.59 -13.40 -1.75
CA ASP A 223 -21.01 -13.07 -1.71
C ASP A 223 -21.60 -12.95 -3.13
N GLU A 224 -20.85 -12.32 -4.05
CA GLU A 224 -21.32 -12.06 -5.41
C GLU A 224 -20.17 -12.12 -6.43
N ILE A 225 -20.48 -12.63 -7.63
CA ILE A 225 -19.61 -12.53 -8.81
C ILE A 225 -20.42 -11.90 -9.95
N LYS A 226 -19.90 -10.82 -10.53
CA LYS A 226 -20.47 -10.17 -11.72
C LYS A 226 -19.46 -10.23 -12.85
N ILE A 227 -19.90 -10.63 -14.03
CA ILE A 227 -19.06 -10.75 -15.23
C ILE A 227 -19.71 -9.97 -16.37
N LEU A 228 -18.94 -9.08 -16.98
CA LEU A 228 -19.30 -8.36 -18.20
C LEU A 228 -18.42 -8.85 -19.34
N ASN A 229 -19.03 -9.26 -20.45
CA ASN A 229 -18.36 -9.54 -21.72
C ASN A 229 -18.93 -8.61 -22.78
N LYS A 230 -18.07 -7.83 -23.44
CA LYS A 230 -18.51 -6.88 -24.46
C LYS A 230 -17.50 -6.75 -25.58
N GLN A 231 -17.98 -6.80 -26.81
CA GLN A 231 -17.21 -6.36 -27.97
C GLN A 231 -17.41 -4.85 -28.15
N LEU A 232 -16.30 -4.13 -28.24
CA LEU A 232 -16.25 -2.69 -28.44
C LEU A 232 -15.79 -2.37 -29.85
N ASP A 233 -16.60 -1.63 -30.58
CA ASP A 233 -16.22 -1.11 -31.89
C ASP A 233 -15.07 -0.11 -31.75
N PHE A 234 -14.35 0.12 -32.84
CA PHE A 234 -13.32 1.14 -32.90
C PHE A 234 -13.28 1.80 -34.27
N ASP A 235 -12.85 3.04 -34.28
CA ASP A 235 -12.59 3.80 -35.49
C ASP A 235 -11.07 3.91 -35.72
N ILE A 236 -10.67 3.90 -37.00
CA ILE A 236 -9.28 4.11 -37.42
C ILE A 236 -9.16 5.52 -37.99
N TYR A 237 -8.20 6.27 -37.47
CA TYR A 237 -7.86 7.61 -37.96
C TYR A 237 -6.41 7.65 -38.40
N GLU A 238 -6.15 8.40 -39.46
CA GLU A 238 -4.80 8.67 -39.94
C GLU A 238 -4.35 10.01 -39.39
N GLU A 239 -3.18 10.03 -38.76
CA GLU A 239 -2.53 11.24 -38.29
C GLU A 239 -1.20 11.40 -39.00
N GLU A 240 -1.04 12.50 -39.74
CA GLU A 240 0.24 12.87 -40.33
C GLU A 240 1.13 13.48 -39.24
N LYS A 241 2.28 12.86 -39.01
CA LYS A 241 3.30 13.36 -38.09
C LYS A 241 4.56 13.67 -38.87
N THR A 242 4.92 14.95 -38.90
CA THR A 242 6.19 15.40 -39.46
C THR A 242 7.27 15.32 -38.39
N ASP A 243 8.37 14.66 -38.68
CA ASP A 243 9.53 14.61 -37.78
C ASP A 243 10.36 15.91 -37.80
N GLU A 244 11.37 15.99 -36.94
CA GLU A 244 12.26 17.16 -36.85
C GLU A 244 13.08 17.42 -38.12
N GLN A 245 13.11 16.45 -39.05
CA GLN A 245 13.82 16.52 -40.33
C GLN A 245 12.88 16.86 -41.51
N GLY A 246 11.57 17.01 -41.27
CA GLY A 246 10.58 17.37 -42.27
C GLY A 246 9.96 16.19 -43.01
N GLU A 247 10.27 14.95 -42.65
CA GLU A 247 9.61 13.77 -43.22
C GLU A 247 8.25 13.56 -42.56
N THR A 248 7.21 13.44 -43.39
CA THR A 248 5.83 13.22 -42.92
C THR A 248 5.51 11.73 -42.95
N GLN A 249 5.23 11.17 -41.77
CA GLN A 249 4.80 9.78 -41.62
C GLN A 249 3.31 9.75 -41.28
N VAL A 250 2.54 8.94 -42.00
CA VAL A 250 1.12 8.68 -41.69
C VAL A 250 1.05 7.59 -40.64
N LEU A 251 0.56 7.92 -39.45
CA LEU A 251 0.35 6.99 -38.35
C LEU A 251 -1.13 6.64 -38.25
N GLN A 252 -1.45 5.36 -38.30
CA GLN A 252 -2.80 4.87 -38.01
C GLN A 252 -3.02 4.80 -36.51
N LYS A 253 -4.06 5.47 -36.02
CA LYS A 253 -4.50 5.47 -34.63
C LYS A 253 -5.84 4.77 -34.50
N ILE A 254 -5.90 3.80 -33.60
CA ILE A 254 -7.12 3.08 -33.24
C ILE A 254 -7.78 3.75 -32.02
N MET A 255 -9.03 4.15 -32.17
CA MET A 255 -9.85 4.75 -31.12
C MET A 255 -11.04 3.84 -30.82
N ILE A 256 -11.01 3.21 -29.64
CA ILE A 256 -12.12 2.36 -29.17
C ILE A 256 -13.31 3.25 -28.81
N ASN A 257 -14.51 2.86 -29.21
CA ASN A 257 -15.74 3.58 -28.94
C ASN A 257 -16.28 3.26 -27.55
N PRO A 258 -16.82 4.26 -26.81
CA PRO A 258 -17.40 4.04 -25.50
C PRO A 258 -18.69 3.22 -25.61
N ASN A 259 -19.00 2.48 -24.55
CA ASN A 259 -20.20 1.65 -24.46
C ASN A 259 -20.95 1.91 -23.14
N GLU A 260 -22.25 2.21 -23.22
CA GLU A 260 -23.05 2.57 -22.04
C GLU A 260 -23.22 1.43 -21.03
N GLU A 261 -23.27 0.17 -21.49
CA GLU A 261 -23.37 -0.99 -20.59
C GLU A 261 -22.09 -1.15 -19.76
N VAL A 262 -20.93 -0.96 -20.39
CA VAL A 262 -19.61 -0.99 -19.71
C VAL A 262 -19.51 0.15 -18.70
N LYS A 263 -19.94 1.35 -19.07
CA LYS A 263 -19.97 2.50 -18.16
C LYS A 263 -20.86 2.25 -16.95
N LEU A 264 -22.07 1.71 -17.15
CA LEU A 264 -22.99 1.36 -16.07
C LEU A 264 -22.38 0.30 -15.14
N PHE A 265 -21.77 -0.74 -15.72
CA PHE A 265 -21.10 -1.79 -14.96
C PHE A 265 -19.96 -1.26 -14.09
N LEU A 266 -19.10 -0.41 -14.64
CA LEU A 266 -18.00 0.23 -13.90
C LEU A 266 -18.51 1.15 -12.80
N THR A 267 -19.58 1.91 -13.07
CA THR A 267 -20.19 2.81 -12.07
C THR A 267 -20.70 2.01 -10.87
N ASN A 268 -21.39 0.89 -11.12
CA ASN A 268 -21.87 -0.01 -10.06
C ASN A 268 -20.71 -0.60 -9.24
N ILE A 269 -19.59 -0.98 -9.87
CA ILE A 269 -18.38 -1.43 -9.16
C ILE A 269 -17.84 -0.32 -8.27
N ILE A 270 -17.70 0.89 -8.81
CA ILE A 270 -17.13 2.05 -8.10
C ILE A 270 -17.95 2.39 -6.85
N GLU A 271 -19.27 2.28 -6.92
CA GLU A 271 -20.15 2.50 -5.77
C GLU A 271 -19.99 1.39 -4.70
N ASP A 272 -19.88 0.12 -5.11
CA ASP A 272 -19.81 -1.02 -4.19
C ASP A 272 -18.45 -1.18 -3.50
N ILE A 273 -17.34 -0.74 -4.12
CA ILE A 273 -16.00 -0.86 -3.50
C ILE A 273 -15.76 0.13 -2.36
N LYS A 274 -16.70 1.06 -2.11
CA LYS A 274 -16.57 2.03 -1.02
C LYS A 274 -16.50 1.28 0.31
N ASN A 275 -15.42 1.48 1.07
CA ASN A 275 -15.11 0.79 2.34
C ASN A 275 -14.76 -0.71 2.21
N ARG A 276 -14.42 -1.19 1.02
CA ARG A 276 -13.88 -2.54 0.80
C ARG A 276 -12.39 -2.47 0.47
N VAL A 277 -11.66 -3.52 0.84
CA VAL A 277 -10.29 -3.72 0.35
C VAL A 277 -10.36 -4.22 -1.09
N LEU A 278 -9.82 -3.45 -2.02
CA LEU A 278 -9.80 -3.81 -3.43
C LEU A 278 -8.56 -4.64 -3.77
N ILE A 279 -8.77 -5.89 -4.13
CA ILE A 279 -7.72 -6.81 -4.59
C ILE A 279 -7.70 -6.77 -6.13
N THR A 280 -6.51 -6.54 -6.70
CA THR A 280 -6.31 -6.46 -8.15
C THR A 280 -5.12 -7.30 -8.58
N ARG A 281 -4.96 -7.58 -9.87
CA ARG A 281 -3.74 -8.25 -10.36
C ARG A 281 -2.49 -7.39 -10.15
N SER A 282 -2.52 -6.15 -10.63
CA SER A 282 -1.36 -5.22 -10.67
C SER A 282 -1.79 -3.76 -10.53
N GLY A 283 -2.73 -3.49 -9.62
CA GLY A 283 -3.44 -2.22 -9.52
C GLY A 283 -4.48 -2.05 -10.62
N LEU A 284 -4.97 -0.82 -10.80
CA LEU A 284 -5.99 -0.47 -11.79
C LEU A 284 -5.42 -0.17 -13.19
N LYS A 285 -4.16 -0.54 -13.47
CA LYS A 285 -3.50 -0.24 -14.75
C LYS A 285 -4.24 -0.84 -15.94
N SER A 286 -4.70 -2.08 -15.82
CA SER A 286 -5.46 -2.77 -16.89
C SER A 286 -6.80 -2.09 -17.18
N LEU A 287 -7.43 -1.50 -16.16
CA LEU A 287 -8.68 -0.74 -16.30
C LEU A 287 -8.48 0.71 -16.70
N SER A 288 -7.26 1.27 -16.62
CA SER A 288 -7.03 2.70 -16.82
C SER A 288 -7.53 3.22 -18.18
N LYS A 289 -7.28 2.48 -19.27
CA LYS A 289 -7.75 2.81 -20.62
C LYS A 289 -9.28 2.78 -20.70
N ILE A 290 -9.89 1.73 -20.15
CA ILE A 290 -11.35 1.53 -20.15
C ILE A 290 -12.06 2.57 -19.28
N ASN A 291 -11.52 2.86 -18.10
CA ASN A 291 -12.02 3.89 -17.19
C ASN A 291 -12.00 5.27 -17.86
N ARG A 292 -10.88 5.63 -18.49
CA ARG A 292 -10.77 6.90 -19.23
C ARG A 292 -11.76 6.98 -20.39
N LEU A 293 -11.91 5.89 -21.15
CA LEU A 293 -12.86 5.80 -22.27
C LEU A 293 -14.31 6.04 -21.81
N HIS A 294 -14.68 5.53 -20.63
CA HIS A 294 -16.04 5.62 -20.10
C HIS A 294 -16.22 6.72 -19.04
N HIS A 295 -15.25 7.62 -18.89
CA HIS A 295 -15.24 8.69 -17.88
C HIS A 295 -15.47 8.21 -16.43
N CYS A 296 -15.03 7.00 -16.11
CA CYS A 296 -15.14 6.40 -14.78
C CYS A 296 -13.88 6.67 -13.96
N THR A 297 -14.02 7.06 -12.70
CA THR A 297 -12.89 7.29 -11.79
C THR A 297 -13.09 6.51 -10.51
N PHE A 298 -12.19 5.56 -10.24
CA PHE A 298 -12.19 4.83 -8.99
C PHE A 298 -11.71 5.74 -7.84
N PRO A 299 -12.35 5.71 -6.66
CA PRO A 299 -11.89 6.44 -5.49
C PRO A 299 -10.54 5.92 -5.00
N LYS A 300 -9.84 6.74 -4.21
CA LYS A 300 -8.69 6.26 -3.45
C LYS A 300 -9.22 5.32 -2.36
N THR A 301 -8.82 4.06 -2.41
CA THR A 301 -9.22 3.02 -1.45
C THR A 301 -8.01 2.17 -1.03
N GLU A 302 -8.22 1.29 -0.05
CA GLU A 302 -7.26 0.27 0.33
C GLU A 302 -7.11 -0.74 -0.80
N VAL A 303 -5.88 -0.94 -1.28
CA VAL A 303 -5.60 -1.80 -2.44
C VAL A 303 -4.53 -2.83 -2.09
N MET A 304 -4.82 -4.08 -2.42
CA MET A 304 -3.85 -5.17 -2.43
C MET A 304 -3.65 -5.66 -3.85
N THR A 305 -2.43 -6.08 -4.19
CA THR A 305 -2.14 -6.67 -5.50
C THR A 305 -1.81 -8.15 -5.35
N LEU A 306 -2.31 -8.97 -6.25
CA LEU A 306 -1.93 -10.38 -6.34
C LEU A 306 -0.44 -10.53 -6.61
N GLN A 307 0.18 -9.59 -7.32
CA GLN A 307 1.64 -9.53 -7.49
C GLN A 307 2.39 -9.55 -6.15
N TYR A 308 1.91 -8.78 -5.17
CA TYR A 308 2.50 -8.75 -3.83
C TYR A 308 2.14 -10.01 -3.02
N LEU A 309 0.86 -10.43 -3.07
CA LEU A 309 0.36 -11.56 -2.29
C LEU A 309 0.94 -12.92 -2.73
N LEU A 310 1.08 -13.14 -4.05
CA LEU A 310 1.35 -14.46 -4.60
C LEU A 310 2.84 -14.74 -4.80
N LYS A 311 3.71 -13.72 -4.94
CA LYS A 311 5.19 -13.80 -5.14
C LYS A 311 5.67 -14.64 -6.34
N ASP A 312 4.86 -15.55 -6.86
CA ASP A 312 5.11 -16.40 -8.02
C ASP A 312 4.26 -15.95 -9.21
N ASN A 313 4.92 -15.82 -10.37
CA ASN A 313 4.26 -15.43 -11.61
C ASN A 313 3.30 -16.50 -12.14
N GLU A 314 3.55 -17.79 -11.86
CA GLU A 314 2.64 -18.86 -12.29
C GLU A 314 1.28 -18.72 -11.60
N ASP A 315 1.27 -18.59 -10.27
CA ASP A 315 0.06 -18.34 -9.47
C ASP A 315 -0.68 -17.07 -9.94
N ILE A 316 0.05 -15.99 -10.24
CA ILE A 316 -0.58 -14.75 -10.74
C ILE A 316 -1.23 -14.98 -12.11
N ASN A 317 -0.59 -15.75 -12.99
CA ASN A 317 -1.09 -16.05 -14.33
C ASN A 317 -2.34 -16.93 -14.32
N GLU A 318 -2.57 -17.71 -13.26
CA GLU A 318 -3.81 -18.48 -13.10
C GLU A 318 -5.05 -17.57 -13.05
N PHE A 319 -4.94 -16.33 -12.58
CA PHE A 319 -6.02 -15.31 -12.59
C PHE A 319 -6.23 -14.67 -13.99
N THR A 320 -6.06 -15.45 -15.05
CA THR A 320 -6.40 -15.09 -16.43
C THR A 320 -7.66 -15.83 -16.83
N PHE A 321 -8.62 -15.13 -17.45
CA PHE A 321 -9.96 -15.65 -17.73
C PHE A 321 -10.32 -15.65 -19.22
N ARG A 322 -9.36 -15.32 -20.10
CA ARG A 322 -9.53 -15.32 -21.56
C ARG A 322 -10.19 -16.59 -22.08
N ASN A 323 -11.14 -16.41 -22.99
CA ASN A 323 -11.83 -17.48 -23.72
C ASN A 323 -12.58 -18.48 -22.83
N LEU A 324 -12.86 -18.14 -21.57
CA LEU A 324 -13.66 -18.97 -20.68
C LEU A 324 -15.13 -18.53 -20.69
N SER A 325 -16.04 -19.49 -20.60
CA SER A 325 -17.45 -19.20 -20.34
C SER A 325 -17.64 -18.65 -18.93
N THR A 326 -18.70 -17.87 -18.70
CA THR A 326 -19.05 -17.31 -17.38
C THR A 326 -19.01 -18.35 -16.26
N GLN A 327 -19.60 -19.53 -16.49
CA GLN A 327 -19.59 -20.64 -15.51
C GLN A 327 -18.18 -21.19 -15.22
N SER A 328 -17.31 -21.19 -16.23
CA SER A 328 -15.91 -21.63 -16.06
C SER A 328 -15.10 -20.61 -15.28
N ILE A 329 -15.34 -19.32 -15.52
CA ILE A 329 -14.71 -18.21 -14.78
C ILE A 329 -15.10 -18.31 -13.31
N GLU A 330 -16.39 -18.43 -12.99
CA GLU A 330 -16.87 -18.56 -11.61
C GLU A 330 -16.23 -19.76 -10.88
N ARG A 331 -16.26 -20.96 -11.48
CA ARG A 331 -15.66 -22.15 -10.89
C ARG A 331 -14.16 -21.98 -10.63
N LYS A 332 -13.44 -21.39 -11.59
CA LYS A 332 -12.01 -21.13 -11.47
C LYS A 332 -11.73 -20.11 -10.36
N LEU A 333 -12.52 -19.04 -10.27
CA LEU A 333 -12.40 -18.04 -9.21
C LEU A 333 -12.58 -18.65 -7.81
N TYR A 334 -13.62 -19.45 -7.59
CA TYR A 334 -13.81 -20.13 -6.31
C TYR A 334 -12.60 -21.00 -5.93
N GLN A 335 -12.03 -21.73 -6.89
CA GLN A 335 -10.84 -22.54 -6.66
C GLN A 335 -9.61 -21.69 -6.30
N LEU A 336 -9.36 -20.61 -7.05
CA LEU A 336 -8.20 -19.74 -6.83
C LEU A 336 -8.29 -18.96 -5.52
N ILE A 337 -9.48 -18.42 -5.19
CA ILE A 337 -9.73 -17.74 -3.93
C ILE A 337 -9.47 -18.70 -2.77
N ARG A 338 -9.99 -19.93 -2.84
CA ARG A 338 -9.74 -20.95 -1.81
C ARG A 338 -8.27 -21.37 -1.73
N LYS A 339 -7.57 -21.48 -2.86
CA LYS A 339 -6.14 -21.81 -2.92
C LYS A 339 -5.29 -20.76 -2.18
N HIS A 340 -5.67 -19.48 -2.27
CA HIS A 340 -4.87 -18.37 -1.76
C HIS A 340 -5.47 -17.64 -0.54
N GLU A 341 -6.59 -18.12 -0.02
CA GLU A 341 -7.35 -17.57 1.13
C GLU A 341 -6.45 -17.17 2.29
N LYS A 342 -5.57 -18.08 2.75
CA LYS A 342 -4.67 -17.83 3.89
C LYS A 342 -3.76 -16.62 3.67
N ARG A 343 -3.29 -16.38 2.45
CA ARG A 343 -2.41 -15.26 2.14
C ARG A 343 -3.17 -13.93 2.18
N ILE A 344 -4.43 -13.94 1.72
CA ILE A 344 -5.30 -12.76 1.79
C ILE A 344 -5.60 -12.43 3.27
N ILE A 345 -5.99 -13.42 4.06
CA ILE A 345 -6.26 -13.26 5.50
C ILE A 345 -5.03 -12.70 6.22
N GLN A 346 -3.85 -13.29 6.00
CA GLN A 346 -2.60 -12.82 6.60
C GLN A 346 -2.29 -11.36 6.22
N GLU A 347 -2.56 -10.94 4.99
CA GLU A 347 -2.34 -9.55 4.59
C GLU A 347 -3.32 -8.58 5.28
N PHE A 348 -4.57 -9.00 5.52
CA PHE A 348 -5.52 -8.24 6.35
C PHE A 348 -5.01 -8.05 7.79
N GLU A 349 -4.45 -9.10 8.39
CA GLU A 349 -3.84 -9.04 9.73
C GLU A 349 -2.64 -8.10 9.75
N LYS A 350 -1.71 -8.27 8.81
CA LYS A 350 -0.48 -7.47 8.71
C LYS A 350 -0.73 -5.98 8.59
N ARG A 351 -1.80 -5.59 7.89
CA ARG A 351 -2.20 -4.19 7.67
C ARG A 351 -3.20 -3.66 8.70
N ASN A 352 -3.55 -4.45 9.73
CA ASN A 352 -4.53 -4.10 10.75
C ASN A 352 -5.91 -3.71 10.18
N LEU A 353 -6.40 -4.46 9.19
CA LEU A 353 -7.61 -4.12 8.44
C LEU A 353 -8.89 -4.69 9.02
N PHE A 354 -8.86 -5.76 9.79
CA PHE A 354 -10.08 -6.32 10.37
C PHE A 354 -10.76 -5.31 11.29
N THR A 355 -12.08 -5.20 11.13
CA THR A 355 -12.90 -4.48 12.13
C THR A 355 -12.76 -5.17 13.47
N LYS A 356 -12.45 -4.40 14.51
CA LYS A 356 -12.46 -4.94 15.87
C LYS A 356 -13.90 -5.28 16.23
N GLU A 357 -14.18 -6.53 16.61
CA GLU A 357 -15.47 -6.86 17.21
C GLU A 357 -15.66 -5.96 18.45
N PRO A 358 -16.85 -5.36 18.64
CA PRO A 358 -17.12 -4.65 19.87
C PRO A 358 -16.99 -5.66 21.01
N VAL A 359 -16.05 -5.41 21.93
CA VAL A 359 -15.92 -6.21 23.15
C VAL A 359 -17.26 -6.12 23.86
N LYS A 360 -18.06 -7.19 23.81
CA LYS A 360 -19.19 -7.35 24.70
C LYS A 360 -18.59 -7.46 26.10
N ILE A 361 -18.65 -6.37 26.85
CA ILE A 361 -18.40 -6.40 28.29
C ILE A 361 -19.57 -7.23 28.85
N SER A 362 -19.31 -8.50 29.13
CA SER A 362 -20.23 -9.43 29.78
C SER A 362 -20.35 -9.14 31.26
#